data_AF-A0A7X9D4M9-F1
#
_entry.id   AF-A0A7X9D4M9-F1
#
_cell.length_a   1.000
_cell.length_b   1.000
_cell.length_c   1.000
_cell.angle_alpha   90.00
_cell.angle_beta   90.00
_cell.angle_gamma   90.00
#
_symmetry.space_group_name_H-M   'P 1'
#
loop_
_entity.id
_entity.type
_entity.pdbx_description
1 polymer ?
#
loop_
_entity_poly.entity_id
_entity_poly.type
_entity_poly.pdbx_seq_one_letter_code
_entity_poly.pdbx_strand_id
1 'polypeptide(L)'
;MKRLSIALVLSVSLLFTSGCIDKYLEDIEELEQRLDKIEQLCNEMNTNVRSLQVIVSSIQDKDMISGVTSITQNGKEVGYKINFVKTGPITIYHGTNGKVPLIGTAKDTDGNYYWNIQYDNGKVGWITDEYGQKVLAMGIAPFVKVKNERWIISYDGGTTWTDLGQATGEHGDSMFKNIVIAGNYVSITLAGGTEFKIPLYDRYLELRTEAARINSNTIAQEILIRSIASKVVYINKVEEIIENGECVGTYCELSNRENFRVYDWQSSNVPKIMSVLDTLTGISYWTFQQIGEEAEWLRDTSGNRIRSIGDTLAPPKVNLEVDNNGRFYWTIEYAEGTITTIEAPVLFQNRTSSIFRRVVVSDPDFVTFTTWDVQRYRLPKKFSISIPTTISMGVNSVKNLEYTVYGADYADVKAAFITQGGFKAYLSDSLGVVTIESPGDFTPAQGQIMAVFTVKNSQRSSVKTITVNKL
;
A
#
# COMPACT_ATOMS: atom_id res chain seq x y z
N MET A 1 -32.26 -41.08 -29.26
CA MET A 1 -32.89 -41.82 -30.38
C MET A 1 -33.41 -40.82 -31.41
N LYS A 2 -32.62 -40.57 -32.46
CA LYS A 2 -33.00 -40.00 -33.78
C LYS A 2 -31.75 -40.14 -34.66
N ARG A 3 -31.32 -41.40 -34.76
CA ARG A 3 -30.30 -41.94 -35.67
C ARG A 3 -30.98 -43.18 -36.25
N LEU A 4 -30.84 -43.41 -37.55
CA LEU A 4 -31.69 -44.25 -38.44
C LEU A 4 -32.89 -43.48 -39.01
N SER A 5 -32.86 -43.26 -40.34
CA SER A 5 -33.99 -43.24 -41.29
C SER A 5 -33.70 -42.48 -42.61
N ILE A 6 -32.45 -42.23 -42.99
CA ILE A 6 -32.12 -41.73 -44.35
C ILE A 6 -31.07 -42.65 -45.00
N ALA A 7 -31.35 -43.94 -44.94
CA ALA A 7 -30.70 -44.93 -45.77
C ALA A 7 -31.82 -45.88 -46.20
N LEU A 8 -31.93 -46.12 -47.51
CA LEU A 8 -32.87 -47.03 -48.14
C LEU A 8 -34.28 -46.46 -48.43
N VAL A 9 -34.41 -45.59 -49.43
CA VAL A 9 -35.30 -45.80 -50.60
C VAL A 9 -34.86 -44.82 -51.69
N LEU A 10 -33.87 -45.24 -52.48
CA LEU A 10 -33.74 -44.97 -53.92
C LEU A 10 -32.55 -45.80 -54.40
N SER A 11 -32.82 -47.11 -54.48
CA SER A 11 -31.97 -48.09 -55.13
C SER A 11 -31.82 -47.75 -56.61
N VAL A 12 -30.58 -47.46 -57.00
CA VAL A 12 -29.99 -47.88 -58.28
C VAL A 12 -30.77 -47.46 -59.52
N SER A 13 -30.53 -46.22 -59.98
CA SER A 13 -30.50 -45.89 -61.41
C SER A 13 -29.74 -44.57 -61.60
N LEU A 14 -28.42 -44.63 -61.43
CA LEU A 14 -27.41 -44.17 -62.38
C LEU A 14 -26.03 -44.36 -61.73
N LEU A 15 -25.36 -45.45 -62.08
CA LEU A 15 -23.89 -45.50 -62.02
C LEU A 15 -23.34 -44.45 -63.00
N PHE A 16 -22.17 -43.90 -62.67
CA PHE A 16 -21.42 -42.81 -63.32
C PHE A 16 -21.75 -41.38 -62.89
N THR A 17 -21.29 -40.98 -61.71
CA THR A 17 -20.44 -39.78 -61.51
C THR A 17 -19.73 -39.88 -60.15
N SER A 18 -18.58 -40.55 -60.12
CA SER A 18 -17.71 -40.63 -58.94
C SER A 18 -17.09 -39.28 -58.51
N GLY A 19 -17.42 -38.17 -59.18
CA GLY A 19 -17.05 -36.82 -58.73
C GLY A 19 -18.14 -36.10 -57.92
N CYS A 20 -19.38 -36.62 -57.87
CA CYS A 20 -20.48 -35.93 -57.19
C CYS A 20 -20.60 -36.36 -55.71
N ILE A 21 -20.42 -37.65 -55.41
CA ILE A 21 -20.50 -38.18 -54.03
C ILE A 21 -19.34 -37.67 -53.17
N ASP A 22 -18.11 -37.66 -53.71
CA ASP A 22 -16.94 -37.16 -52.99
C ASP A 22 -17.09 -35.68 -52.63
N LYS A 23 -17.66 -34.88 -53.54
CA LYS A 23 -18.00 -33.47 -53.30
C LYS A 23 -19.06 -33.29 -52.20
N TYR A 24 -20.11 -34.11 -52.19
CA TYR A 24 -21.12 -34.05 -51.13
C TYR A 24 -20.57 -34.45 -49.76
N LEU A 25 -19.61 -35.38 -49.70
CA LEU A 25 -18.95 -35.76 -48.45
C LEU A 25 -18.01 -34.67 -47.94
N GLU A 26 -17.25 -34.03 -48.84
CA GLU A 26 -16.39 -32.87 -48.54
C GLU A 26 -17.21 -31.66 -48.05
N ASP A 27 -18.33 -31.35 -48.71
CA ASP A 27 -19.26 -30.29 -48.30
C ASP A 27 -19.90 -30.57 -46.91
N ILE A 28 -20.20 -31.84 -46.59
CA ILE A 28 -20.74 -32.23 -45.27
C ILE A 28 -19.69 -32.06 -44.17
N GLU A 29 -18.45 -32.50 -44.41
CA GLU A 29 -17.36 -32.34 -43.45
C GLU A 29 -17.04 -30.85 -43.20
N GLU A 30 -17.06 -30.02 -44.25
CA GLU A 30 -16.90 -28.57 -44.11
C GLU A 30 -18.03 -27.94 -43.29
N LEU A 31 -19.29 -28.36 -43.51
CA LEU A 31 -20.45 -27.89 -42.76
C LEU A 31 -20.39 -28.28 -41.28
N GLU A 32 -19.97 -29.52 -40.96
CA GLU A 32 -19.77 -29.97 -39.59
C GLU A 32 -18.66 -29.15 -38.90
N GLN A 33 -17.52 -28.93 -39.56
CA GLN A 33 -16.45 -28.09 -39.03
C GLN A 33 -16.86 -26.63 -38.82
N ARG A 34 -17.71 -26.08 -39.70
CA ARG A 34 -18.25 -24.71 -39.56
C ARG A 34 -19.24 -24.62 -38.41
N LEU A 35 -20.07 -25.64 -38.21
CA LEU A 35 -21.03 -25.70 -37.10
C LEU A 35 -20.30 -25.73 -35.75
N ASP A 36 -19.28 -26.58 -35.61
CA ASP A 36 -18.47 -26.68 -34.39
C ASP A 36 -17.79 -25.35 -34.04
N LYS A 37 -17.22 -24.65 -35.04
CA LYS A 37 -16.60 -23.33 -34.87
C LYS A 37 -17.61 -22.27 -34.41
N ILE A 38 -18.82 -22.28 -34.96
CA ILE A 38 -19.88 -21.33 -34.59
C ILE A 38 -20.41 -21.62 -33.18
N GLU A 39 -20.56 -22.89 -32.80
CA GLU A 39 -20.97 -23.29 -31.45
C GLU A 39 -19.91 -22.88 -30.42
N GLN A 40 -18.63 -23.11 -30.72
CA GLN A 40 -17.52 -22.65 -29.91
C GLN A 40 -17.54 -21.11 -29.75
N LEU A 41 -17.66 -20.36 -30.84
CA LEU A 41 -17.73 -18.89 -30.82
C LEU A 41 -18.90 -18.38 -29.99
N CYS A 42 -20.07 -19.03 -30.09
CA CYS A 42 -21.24 -18.72 -29.30
C CYS A 42 -21.00 -18.94 -27.79
N ASN A 43 -20.33 -20.04 -27.42
CA ASN A 43 -20.00 -20.33 -26.03
C ASN A 43 -18.97 -19.34 -25.47
N GLU A 44 -17.95 -18.99 -26.26
CA GLU A 44 -16.95 -17.97 -25.92
C GLU A 44 -17.60 -16.60 -25.75
N MET A 45 -18.49 -16.19 -26.66
CA MET A 45 -19.21 -14.92 -26.56
C MET A 45 -20.09 -14.86 -25.32
N ASN A 46 -20.87 -15.89 -25.02
CA ASN A 46 -21.68 -15.93 -23.79
C ASN A 46 -20.81 -15.94 -22.53
N THR A 47 -19.63 -16.54 -22.57
CA THR A 47 -18.65 -16.49 -21.48
C THR A 47 -18.11 -15.07 -21.30
N ASN A 48 -17.81 -14.38 -22.39
CA ASN A 48 -17.35 -13.01 -22.40
C ASN A 48 -18.42 -12.03 -21.88
N VAL A 49 -19.69 -12.22 -22.26
CA VAL A 49 -20.82 -11.43 -21.75
C VAL A 49 -20.99 -11.60 -20.23
N ARG A 50 -20.94 -12.84 -19.71
CA ARG A 50 -20.97 -13.08 -18.26
C ARG A 50 -19.76 -12.46 -17.56
N SER A 51 -18.59 -12.51 -18.19
CA SER A 51 -17.37 -11.89 -17.67
C SER A 51 -17.49 -10.37 -17.57
N LEU A 52 -18.15 -9.70 -18.52
CA LEU A 52 -18.47 -8.27 -18.42
C LEU A 52 -19.39 -7.95 -17.25
N GLN A 53 -20.41 -8.76 -17.02
CA GLN A 53 -21.28 -8.59 -15.86
C GLN A 53 -20.47 -8.64 -14.56
N VAL A 54 -19.58 -9.63 -14.44
CA VAL A 54 -18.70 -9.76 -13.26
C VAL A 54 -17.75 -8.57 -13.14
N ILE A 55 -17.20 -8.06 -14.25
CA ILE A 55 -16.36 -6.83 -14.25
C ILE A 55 -17.14 -5.63 -13.72
N VAL A 56 -18.40 -5.44 -14.13
CA VAL A 56 -19.22 -4.33 -13.64
C VAL A 56 -19.50 -4.48 -12.14
N SER A 57 -19.89 -5.68 -11.70
CA SER A 57 -20.14 -5.95 -10.28
C SER A 57 -18.88 -5.77 -9.42
N SER A 58 -17.71 -6.20 -9.91
CA SER A 58 -16.45 -6.10 -9.16
C SER A 58 -16.03 -4.64 -8.95
N ILE A 59 -16.30 -3.75 -9.91
CA ILE A 59 -16.08 -2.30 -9.75
C ILE A 59 -16.98 -1.73 -8.67
N GLN A 60 -18.27 -2.09 -8.67
CA GLN A 60 -19.22 -1.61 -7.65
C GLN A 60 -18.84 -2.09 -6.24
N ASP A 61 -18.40 -3.34 -6.12
CA ASP A 61 -18.00 -3.95 -4.85
C ASP A 61 -16.57 -3.58 -4.42
N LYS A 62 -15.90 -2.70 -5.19
CA LYS A 62 -14.50 -2.30 -5.02
C LYS A 62 -13.59 -3.52 -4.82
N ASP A 63 -13.82 -4.55 -5.62
CA ASP A 63 -12.95 -5.72 -5.69
C ASP A 63 -11.72 -5.40 -6.53
N MET A 64 -10.65 -6.17 -6.31
CA MET A 64 -9.34 -5.95 -6.91
C MET A 64 -8.91 -7.19 -7.68
N ILE A 65 -8.04 -7.01 -8.66
CA ILE A 65 -7.45 -8.12 -9.39
C ILE A 65 -6.24 -8.64 -8.62
N SER A 66 -6.24 -9.94 -8.35
CA SER A 66 -5.13 -10.66 -7.70
C SER A 66 -4.19 -11.32 -8.72
N GLY A 67 -4.59 -11.44 -9.98
CA GLY A 67 -3.69 -11.89 -11.04
C GLY A 67 -4.36 -12.05 -12.39
N VAL A 68 -3.57 -11.91 -13.45
CA VAL A 68 -3.98 -12.11 -14.85
C VAL A 68 -3.04 -13.13 -15.47
N THR A 69 -3.60 -14.17 -16.08
CA THR A 69 -2.81 -15.21 -16.77
C THR A 69 -3.33 -15.42 -18.19
N SER A 70 -2.43 -15.41 -19.17
CA SER A 70 -2.75 -15.73 -20.56
C SER A 70 -3.23 -17.17 -20.72
N ILE A 71 -4.21 -17.37 -21.59
CA ILE A 71 -4.70 -18.66 -22.03
C ILE A 71 -4.15 -18.90 -23.43
N THR A 72 -3.45 -20.02 -23.62
CA THR A 72 -2.87 -20.39 -24.92
C THR A 72 -3.50 -21.67 -25.45
N GLN A 73 -3.79 -21.67 -26.74
CA GLN A 73 -4.24 -22.85 -27.48
C GLN A 73 -3.40 -22.95 -28.76
N ASN A 74 -2.80 -24.12 -28.99
CA ASN A 74 -1.92 -24.36 -30.14
C ASN A 74 -0.78 -23.32 -30.28
N GLY A 75 -0.22 -22.85 -29.16
CA GLY A 75 0.86 -21.85 -29.14
C GLY A 75 0.41 -20.40 -29.42
N LYS A 76 -0.89 -20.15 -29.60
CA LYS A 76 -1.47 -18.80 -29.78
C LYS A 76 -2.23 -18.39 -28.52
N GLU A 77 -2.07 -17.15 -28.08
CA GLU A 77 -2.89 -16.57 -27.01
C GLU A 77 -4.33 -16.41 -27.50
N VAL A 78 -5.28 -17.04 -26.80
CA VAL A 78 -6.70 -17.05 -27.13
C VAL A 78 -7.55 -16.34 -26.09
N GLY A 79 -6.94 -15.86 -25.00
CA GLY A 79 -7.66 -15.14 -23.96
C GLY A 79 -6.85 -14.91 -22.70
N TYR A 80 -7.53 -14.45 -21.65
CA TYR A 80 -7.01 -14.26 -20.31
C TYR A 80 -7.94 -14.85 -19.27
N LYS A 81 -7.35 -15.44 -18.24
CA LYS A 81 -8.02 -15.72 -16.97
C LYS A 81 -7.67 -14.60 -15.99
N ILE A 82 -8.69 -13.95 -15.44
CA ILE A 82 -8.54 -12.85 -14.46
C ILE A 82 -9.06 -13.36 -13.13
N ASN A 83 -8.20 -13.29 -12.11
CA ASN A 83 -8.55 -13.65 -10.74
C ASN A 83 -8.82 -12.36 -9.95
N PHE A 84 -9.89 -12.37 -9.18
CA PHE A 84 -10.21 -11.29 -8.24
C PHE A 84 -9.86 -11.71 -6.80
N VAL A 85 -9.94 -10.76 -5.87
CA VAL A 85 -9.71 -11.03 -4.44
C VAL A 85 -10.96 -11.61 -3.79
N LYS A 86 -12.13 -11.00 -4.04
CA LYS A 86 -13.41 -11.43 -3.46
C LYS A 86 -14.20 -12.31 -4.42
N THR A 87 -14.23 -11.94 -5.69
CA THR A 87 -15.03 -12.59 -6.73
C THR A 87 -14.31 -13.80 -7.31
N GLY A 88 -15.09 -14.77 -7.80
CA GLY A 88 -14.53 -15.90 -8.55
C GLY A 88 -13.81 -15.44 -9.83
N PRO A 89 -12.90 -16.27 -10.36
CA PRO A 89 -12.15 -15.93 -11.56
C PRO A 89 -13.06 -15.91 -12.79
N ILE A 90 -12.74 -15.01 -13.73
CA ILE A 90 -13.40 -14.93 -15.03
C ILE A 90 -12.46 -15.34 -16.15
N THR A 91 -13.03 -15.67 -17.30
CA THR A 91 -12.29 -15.98 -18.52
C THR A 91 -12.77 -15.07 -19.64
N ILE A 92 -11.82 -14.38 -20.27
CA ILE A 92 -12.05 -13.52 -21.42
C ILE A 92 -11.34 -14.13 -22.61
N TYR A 93 -12.09 -14.46 -23.67
CA TYR A 93 -11.54 -14.95 -24.92
C TYR A 93 -11.37 -13.82 -25.94
N HIS A 94 -10.27 -13.87 -26.70
CA HIS A 94 -10.08 -13.07 -27.90
C HIS A 94 -10.91 -13.69 -29.02
N GLY A 95 -11.97 -13.00 -29.45
CA GLY A 95 -12.66 -13.37 -30.68
C GLY A 95 -11.65 -13.41 -31.83
N THR A 96 -11.53 -14.56 -32.50
CA THR A 96 -10.58 -14.72 -33.61
C THR A 96 -11.23 -14.99 -34.95
N ASN A 97 -12.50 -15.41 -35.01
CA ASN A 97 -13.19 -15.72 -36.27
C ASN A 97 -14.71 -15.53 -36.11
N GLY A 98 -15.34 -14.69 -36.93
CA GLY A 98 -16.81 -14.53 -36.97
C GLY A 98 -17.34 -13.11 -36.77
N LYS A 99 -18.21 -12.63 -37.68
CA LYS A 99 -18.98 -11.40 -37.45
C LYS A 99 -19.99 -11.68 -36.33
N VAL A 100 -19.69 -11.18 -35.13
CA VAL A 100 -20.55 -11.33 -33.95
C VAL A 100 -21.28 -10.02 -33.67
N PRO A 101 -22.49 -10.07 -33.09
CA PRO A 101 -23.07 -8.87 -32.51
C PRO A 101 -22.19 -8.35 -31.38
N LEU A 102 -21.78 -7.08 -31.49
CA LEU A 102 -20.92 -6.41 -30.52
C LEU A 102 -21.77 -5.95 -29.32
N ILE A 103 -21.95 -6.86 -28.37
CA ILE A 103 -22.53 -6.55 -27.06
C ILE A 103 -21.47 -5.84 -26.22
N GLY A 104 -21.86 -4.86 -25.42
CA GLY A 104 -20.97 -4.19 -24.49
C GLY A 104 -21.73 -3.57 -23.33
N THR A 105 -21.03 -2.75 -22.56
CA THR A 105 -21.65 -1.93 -21.54
C THR A 105 -21.08 -0.51 -21.60
N ALA A 106 -21.87 0.46 -21.18
CA ALA A 106 -21.45 1.85 -21.06
C ALA A 106 -22.10 2.50 -19.84
N LYS A 107 -21.38 3.44 -19.23
CA LYS A 107 -21.85 4.22 -18.10
C LYS A 107 -22.79 5.32 -18.60
N ASP A 108 -23.96 5.45 -17.98
CA ASP A 108 -24.93 6.49 -18.29
C ASP A 108 -24.79 7.70 -17.35
N THR A 109 -25.61 8.74 -17.56
CA THR A 109 -25.57 9.99 -16.77
C THR A 109 -25.85 9.82 -15.28
N ASP A 110 -26.49 8.71 -14.89
CA ASP A 110 -26.81 8.38 -13.50
C ASP A 110 -25.66 7.65 -12.76
N GLY A 111 -24.57 7.35 -13.48
CA GLY A 111 -23.42 6.66 -12.95
C GLY A 111 -23.50 5.12 -12.98
N ASN A 112 -24.60 4.54 -13.46
CA ASN A 112 -24.76 3.10 -13.59
C ASN A 112 -24.28 2.62 -14.97
N TYR A 113 -23.85 1.35 -15.03
CA TYR A 113 -23.52 0.69 -16.29
C TYR A 113 -24.73 -0.04 -16.84
N TYR A 114 -25.00 0.16 -18.12
CA TYR A 114 -26.10 -0.47 -18.85
C TYR A 114 -25.58 -1.28 -20.03
N TRP A 115 -26.31 -2.32 -20.38
CA TRP A 115 -26.03 -3.11 -21.59
C TRP A 115 -26.28 -2.29 -22.85
N ASN A 116 -25.37 -2.38 -23.81
CA ASN A 116 -25.53 -1.82 -25.15
C ASN A 116 -25.19 -2.86 -26.22
N ILE A 117 -25.65 -2.60 -27.43
CA ILE A 117 -25.39 -3.43 -28.61
C ILE A 117 -25.05 -2.54 -29.79
N GLN A 118 -23.99 -2.89 -30.51
CA GLN A 118 -23.65 -2.30 -31.78
C GLN A 118 -24.11 -3.21 -32.92
N TYR A 119 -24.92 -2.65 -33.80
CA TYR A 119 -25.43 -3.34 -34.99
C TYR A 119 -24.45 -3.20 -36.17
N ASP A 120 -24.64 -4.04 -37.19
CA ASP A 120 -23.83 -4.10 -38.42
C ASP A 120 -23.65 -2.76 -39.16
N ASN A 121 -24.58 -1.82 -38.98
CA ASN A 121 -24.52 -0.48 -39.56
C ASN A 121 -23.69 0.52 -38.73
N GLY A 122 -23.02 0.05 -37.67
CA GLY A 122 -22.22 0.89 -36.76
C GLY A 122 -23.05 1.63 -35.71
N LYS A 123 -24.39 1.53 -35.72
CA LYS A 123 -25.24 2.18 -34.72
C LYS A 123 -25.13 1.45 -33.38
N VAL A 124 -24.79 2.19 -32.32
CA VAL A 124 -24.83 1.72 -30.93
C VAL A 124 -26.18 2.08 -30.32
N GLY A 125 -26.87 1.10 -29.76
CA GLY A 125 -28.13 1.27 -29.02
C GLY A 125 -28.07 0.69 -27.61
N TRP A 126 -28.83 1.26 -26.69
CA TRP A 126 -29.05 0.66 -25.37
C TRP A 126 -29.94 -0.58 -25.50
N ILE A 127 -29.63 -1.62 -24.73
CA ILE A 127 -30.56 -2.73 -24.53
C ILE A 127 -31.61 -2.26 -23.53
N THR A 128 -32.88 -2.34 -23.94
CA THR A 128 -34.03 -1.96 -23.12
C THR A 128 -34.92 -3.17 -22.84
N ASP A 129 -35.61 -3.14 -21.70
CA ASP A 129 -36.65 -4.11 -21.36
C ASP A 129 -37.94 -3.86 -22.17
N GLU A 130 -38.99 -4.65 -21.87
CA GLU A 130 -40.30 -4.56 -22.50
C GLU A 130 -41.01 -3.21 -22.28
N TYR A 131 -40.58 -2.42 -21.28
CA TYR A 131 -41.10 -1.08 -20.97
C TYR A 131 -40.25 0.04 -21.57
N GLY A 132 -39.19 -0.29 -22.32
CA GLY A 132 -38.26 0.69 -22.89
C GLY A 132 -37.25 1.24 -21.89
N GLN A 133 -37.11 0.65 -20.71
CA GLN A 133 -36.12 1.06 -19.70
C GLN A 133 -34.77 0.38 -19.97
N LYS A 134 -33.66 1.09 -19.73
CA LYS A 134 -32.31 0.53 -19.94
C LYS A 134 -32.04 -0.62 -18.97
N VAL A 135 -31.47 -1.72 -19.47
CA VAL A 135 -31.15 -2.90 -18.65
C VAL A 135 -29.80 -2.73 -17.95
N LEU A 136 -29.82 -2.75 -16.61
CA LEU A 136 -28.61 -2.67 -15.78
C LEU A 136 -27.65 -3.82 -16.09
N ALA A 137 -26.37 -3.49 -16.26
CA ALA A 137 -25.33 -4.48 -16.55
C ALA A 137 -25.12 -5.49 -15.42
N MET A 138 -25.47 -5.12 -14.18
CA MET A 138 -25.47 -6.03 -13.02
C MET A 138 -26.70 -6.95 -12.96
N GLY A 139 -27.75 -6.65 -13.73
CA GLY A 139 -29.02 -7.37 -13.72
C GLY A 139 -29.02 -8.63 -14.57
N ILE A 140 -29.94 -8.72 -15.53
CA ILE A 140 -30.00 -9.87 -16.43
C ILE A 140 -28.99 -9.65 -17.56
N ALA A 141 -28.04 -10.58 -17.72
CA ALA A 141 -27.09 -10.54 -18.83
C ALA A 141 -27.74 -11.01 -20.13
N PRO A 142 -27.46 -10.36 -21.28
CA PRO A 142 -27.93 -10.82 -22.56
C PRO A 142 -27.31 -12.18 -22.91
N PHE A 143 -28.01 -12.94 -23.74
CA PHE A 143 -27.60 -14.29 -24.12
C PHE A 143 -27.79 -14.49 -25.62
N VAL A 144 -26.79 -15.05 -26.29
CA VAL A 144 -26.79 -15.21 -27.76
C VAL A 144 -26.71 -16.67 -28.15
N LYS A 145 -27.30 -17.01 -29.30
CA LYS A 145 -27.08 -18.29 -29.96
C LYS A 145 -27.17 -18.15 -31.47
N VAL A 146 -26.71 -19.17 -32.19
CA VAL A 146 -26.98 -19.30 -33.62
C VAL A 146 -28.12 -20.28 -33.82
N LYS A 147 -29.10 -19.89 -34.63
CA LYS A 147 -30.21 -20.76 -35.06
C LYS A 147 -30.47 -20.50 -36.53
N ASN A 148 -30.49 -21.57 -37.32
CA ASN A 148 -30.68 -21.49 -38.78
C ASN A 148 -29.70 -20.50 -39.45
N GLU A 149 -28.41 -20.61 -39.12
CA GLU A 149 -27.33 -19.74 -39.64
C GLU A 149 -27.47 -18.25 -39.28
N ARG A 150 -28.36 -17.90 -38.34
CA ARG A 150 -28.60 -16.52 -37.92
C ARG A 150 -28.28 -16.32 -36.45
N TRP A 151 -27.66 -15.18 -36.15
CA TRP A 151 -27.48 -14.71 -34.78
C TRP A 151 -28.83 -14.31 -34.19
N ILE A 152 -29.15 -14.87 -33.04
CA ILE A 152 -30.31 -14.46 -32.26
C ILE A 152 -29.88 -14.13 -30.83
N ILE A 153 -30.40 -13.05 -30.28
CA ILE A 153 -30.11 -12.54 -28.95
C ILE A 153 -31.35 -12.56 -28.07
N SER A 154 -31.15 -12.85 -26.80
CA SER A 154 -32.12 -12.66 -25.73
C SER A 154 -31.60 -11.57 -24.80
N TYR A 155 -32.47 -10.62 -24.48
CA TYR A 155 -32.18 -9.53 -23.54
C TYR A 155 -32.64 -9.85 -22.11
N ASP A 156 -33.36 -10.96 -21.94
CA ASP A 156 -34.08 -11.35 -20.73
C ASP A 156 -33.70 -12.77 -20.26
N GLY A 157 -32.42 -13.12 -20.42
CA GLY A 157 -31.84 -14.34 -19.86
C GLY A 157 -32.29 -15.64 -20.53
N GLY A 158 -32.79 -15.55 -21.77
CA GLY A 158 -33.19 -16.68 -22.61
C GLY A 158 -34.69 -16.80 -22.86
N THR A 159 -35.50 -15.87 -22.36
CA THR A 159 -36.98 -15.96 -22.38
C THR A 159 -37.54 -15.55 -23.74
N THR A 160 -37.16 -14.39 -24.26
CA THR A 160 -37.51 -13.89 -25.59
C THR A 160 -36.27 -13.73 -26.48
N TRP A 161 -36.48 -13.75 -27.80
CA TRP A 161 -35.40 -13.83 -28.79
C TRP A 161 -35.63 -12.88 -29.96
N THR A 162 -34.60 -12.10 -30.29
CA THR A 162 -34.57 -11.14 -31.40
C THR A 162 -33.52 -11.56 -32.42
N ASP A 163 -33.86 -11.47 -33.70
CA ASP A 163 -32.96 -11.76 -34.82
C ASP A 163 -32.00 -10.60 -35.07
N LEU A 164 -30.71 -10.90 -35.15
CA LEU A 164 -29.63 -9.93 -35.38
C LEU A 164 -28.99 -10.02 -36.76
N GLY A 165 -29.36 -11.01 -37.59
CA GLY A 165 -28.83 -11.18 -38.94
C GLY A 165 -28.00 -12.45 -39.14
N GLN A 166 -27.34 -12.53 -40.29
CA GLN A 166 -26.62 -13.73 -40.73
C GLN A 166 -25.32 -13.95 -39.95
N ALA A 167 -25.09 -15.17 -39.47
CA ALA A 167 -23.87 -15.59 -38.80
C ALA A 167 -22.81 -16.00 -39.84
N THR A 168 -22.19 -14.99 -40.47
CA THR A 168 -21.09 -15.18 -41.45
C THR A 168 -19.75 -14.82 -40.81
N GLY A 169 -18.64 -15.44 -41.26
CA GLY A 169 -17.35 -15.20 -40.61
C GLY A 169 -16.11 -15.78 -41.27
N GLU A 170 -15.29 -14.92 -41.88
CA GLU A 170 -13.86 -15.18 -42.14
C GLU A 170 -12.93 -14.36 -41.23
N HIS A 171 -13.43 -13.28 -40.59
CA HIS A 171 -12.73 -12.47 -39.58
C HIS A 171 -13.72 -12.05 -38.49
N GLY A 172 -13.32 -12.15 -37.23
CA GLY A 172 -14.22 -11.82 -36.10
C GLY A 172 -13.69 -10.77 -35.16
N ASP A 173 -14.59 -9.89 -34.72
CA ASP A 173 -14.30 -8.82 -33.77
C ASP A 173 -14.62 -9.28 -32.35
N SER A 174 -13.60 -9.29 -31.48
CA SER A 174 -13.78 -9.53 -30.05
C SER A 174 -14.49 -8.34 -29.38
N MET A 175 -15.48 -8.59 -28.51
CA MET A 175 -16.07 -7.52 -27.69
C MET A 175 -15.04 -6.86 -26.77
N PHE A 176 -14.02 -7.62 -26.36
CA PHE A 176 -12.84 -7.14 -25.65
C PHE A 176 -11.73 -6.81 -26.65
N LYS A 177 -11.40 -5.54 -26.76
CA LYS A 177 -10.39 -5.03 -27.69
C LYS A 177 -8.99 -5.24 -27.14
N ASN A 178 -8.77 -4.92 -25.87
CA ASN A 178 -7.44 -4.97 -25.28
C ASN A 178 -7.51 -5.14 -23.76
N ILE A 179 -6.51 -5.83 -23.19
CA ILE A 179 -6.29 -5.93 -21.76
C ILE A 179 -4.84 -5.54 -21.50
N VAL A 180 -4.64 -4.45 -20.76
CA VAL A 180 -3.32 -3.89 -20.47
C VAL A 180 -3.11 -3.89 -18.97
N ILE A 181 -2.02 -4.52 -18.52
CA ILE A 181 -1.56 -4.43 -17.14
C ILE A 181 -0.73 -3.16 -17.03
N ALA A 182 -1.27 -2.13 -16.37
CA ALA A 182 -0.68 -0.80 -16.29
C ALA A 182 -0.37 -0.46 -14.84
N GLY A 183 0.75 -0.98 -14.32
CA GLY A 183 1.38 -0.63 -13.04
C GLY A 183 0.50 -0.84 -11.79
N ASN A 184 -0.54 -0.01 -11.64
CA ASN A 184 -1.44 0.01 -10.49
C ASN A 184 -2.80 -0.64 -10.76
N TYR A 185 -3.15 -0.87 -12.02
CA TYR A 185 -4.45 -1.40 -12.42
C TYR A 185 -4.35 -2.25 -13.69
N VAL A 186 -5.38 -3.04 -13.95
CA VAL A 186 -5.65 -3.64 -15.26
C VAL A 186 -6.66 -2.78 -15.98
N SER A 187 -6.31 -2.33 -17.19
CA SER A 187 -7.22 -1.68 -18.11
C SER A 187 -7.82 -2.71 -19.05
N ILE A 188 -9.16 -2.79 -19.08
CA ILE A 188 -9.91 -3.64 -19.99
C ILE A 188 -10.70 -2.72 -20.92
N THR A 189 -10.35 -2.73 -22.21
CA THR A 189 -10.99 -1.89 -23.23
C THR A 189 -11.93 -2.71 -24.08
N LEU A 190 -13.17 -2.27 -24.25
CA LEU A 190 -14.14 -2.87 -25.16
C LEU A 190 -13.97 -2.35 -26.59
N ALA A 191 -14.47 -3.10 -27.56
CA ALA A 191 -14.50 -2.69 -28.97
C ALA A 191 -15.22 -1.34 -29.18
N GLY A 192 -16.29 -1.10 -28.43
CA GLY A 192 -17.04 0.17 -28.43
C GLY A 192 -16.34 1.35 -27.74
N GLY A 193 -15.13 1.17 -27.21
CA GLY A 193 -14.31 2.23 -26.60
C GLY A 193 -14.47 2.40 -25.09
N THR A 194 -15.43 1.74 -24.44
CA THR A 194 -15.54 1.71 -22.97
C THR A 194 -14.26 1.12 -22.35
N GLU A 195 -13.70 1.80 -21.35
CA GLU A 195 -12.53 1.35 -20.60
C GLU A 195 -12.90 1.09 -19.13
N PHE A 196 -12.57 -0.09 -18.63
CA PHE A 196 -12.62 -0.43 -17.20
C PHE A 196 -11.22 -0.41 -16.61
N LYS A 197 -11.06 0.25 -15.46
CA LYS A 197 -9.81 0.24 -14.68
C LYS A 197 -10.07 -0.41 -13.34
N ILE A 198 -9.42 -1.55 -13.11
CA ILE A 198 -9.57 -2.32 -11.88
C ILE A 198 -8.21 -2.40 -11.18
N PRO A 199 -8.10 -1.95 -9.93
CA PRO A 199 -6.83 -1.90 -9.22
C PRO A 199 -6.26 -3.30 -8.95
N LEU A 200 -4.93 -3.38 -8.88
CA LEU A 200 -4.21 -4.60 -8.52
C LEU A 200 -4.07 -4.72 -6.99
N TYR A 201 -4.33 -5.92 -6.47
CA TYR A 201 -4.27 -6.20 -5.03
C TYR A 201 -2.84 -6.11 -4.46
N ASP A 202 -1.85 -6.62 -5.19
CA ASP A 202 -0.44 -6.54 -4.75
C ASP A 202 -0.02 -5.07 -4.59
N ARG A 203 -0.47 -4.20 -5.50
CA ARG A 203 -0.21 -2.76 -5.39
C ARG A 203 -0.89 -2.14 -4.18
N TYR A 204 -2.14 -2.53 -3.91
CA TYR A 204 -2.84 -2.11 -2.68
C TYR A 204 -2.07 -2.54 -1.43
N LEU A 205 -1.53 -3.76 -1.40
CA LEU A 205 -0.78 -4.29 -0.25
C LEU A 205 0.53 -3.53 -0.03
N GLU A 206 1.26 -3.22 -1.09
CA GLU A 206 2.48 -2.39 -1.04
C GLU A 206 2.17 -1.02 -0.44
N LEU A 207 1.16 -0.31 -0.95
CA LEU A 207 0.75 1.01 -0.47
C LEU A 207 0.22 0.96 0.99
N ARG A 208 -0.55 -0.06 1.35
CA ARG A 208 -1.00 -0.29 2.73
C ARG A 208 0.17 -0.49 3.69
N THR A 209 1.19 -1.22 3.25
CA THR A 209 2.40 -1.47 4.05
C THR A 209 3.16 -0.17 4.26
N GLU A 210 3.25 0.66 3.21
CA GLU A 210 3.86 1.98 3.27
C GLU A 210 3.18 2.88 4.33
N ALA A 211 1.85 2.98 4.29
CA ALA A 211 1.07 3.72 5.30
C ALA A 211 1.27 3.17 6.73
N ALA A 212 1.31 1.85 6.90
CA ALA A 212 1.52 1.23 8.21
C ALA A 212 2.90 1.58 8.82
N ARG A 213 3.94 1.65 7.99
CA ARG A 213 5.29 2.08 8.43
C ARG A 213 5.33 3.55 8.81
N ILE A 214 4.66 4.43 8.06
CA ILE A 214 4.53 5.85 8.41
C ILE A 214 3.78 6.01 9.74
N ASN A 215 2.67 5.31 9.93
CA ASN A 215 1.94 5.31 11.20
C ASN A 215 2.80 4.83 12.37
N SER A 216 3.62 3.80 12.16
CA SER A 216 4.56 3.32 13.17
C SER A 216 5.58 4.41 13.55
N ASN A 217 6.07 5.17 12.57
CA ASN A 217 6.97 6.30 12.82
C ASN A 217 6.29 7.46 13.56
N THR A 218 5.05 7.79 13.22
CA THR A 218 4.26 8.80 13.95
C THR A 218 4.12 8.41 15.42
N ILE A 219 3.76 7.15 15.69
CA ILE A 219 3.65 6.60 17.05
C ILE A 219 5.01 6.60 17.77
N ALA A 220 6.08 6.20 17.08
CA ALA A 220 7.43 6.21 17.65
C ALA A 220 7.87 7.62 18.06
N GLN A 221 7.58 8.65 17.26
CA GLN A 221 7.91 10.03 17.59
C GLN A 221 7.15 10.50 18.84
N GLU A 222 5.86 10.19 18.94
CA GLU A 222 5.06 10.50 20.13
C GLU A 222 5.65 9.87 21.40
N ILE A 223 5.93 8.57 21.35
CA ILE A 223 6.51 7.81 22.47
C ILE A 223 7.89 8.37 22.84
N LEU A 224 8.72 8.73 21.85
CA LEU A 224 10.03 9.32 22.07
C LEU A 224 9.93 10.63 22.85
N ILE A 225 9.10 11.57 22.41
CA ILE A 225 8.97 12.88 23.05
C ILE A 225 8.43 12.72 24.48
N ARG A 226 7.43 11.84 24.69
CA ARG A 226 6.88 11.54 26.03
C ARG A 226 7.93 10.90 26.94
N SER A 227 8.66 9.93 26.44
CA SER A 227 9.68 9.20 27.21
C SER A 227 10.83 10.12 27.64
N ILE A 228 11.28 11.00 26.75
CA ILE A 228 12.31 12.01 27.05
C ILE A 228 11.81 12.99 28.12
N ALA A 229 10.57 13.45 28.01
CA ALA A 229 9.98 14.36 29.00
C ALA A 229 9.89 13.74 30.41
N SER A 230 9.66 12.42 30.50
CA SER A 230 9.58 11.72 31.80
C SER A 230 10.89 11.68 32.58
N LYS A 231 12.04 11.76 31.87
CA LYS A 231 13.41 11.59 32.41
C LYS A 231 13.70 10.28 33.17
N VAL A 232 12.74 9.35 33.28
CA VAL A 232 12.88 8.07 34.01
C VAL A 232 12.77 6.86 33.10
N VAL A 233 12.25 7.03 31.88
CA VAL A 233 12.14 5.96 30.89
C VAL A 233 13.44 5.79 30.13
N TYR A 234 13.85 4.53 29.93
CA TYR A 234 15.06 4.16 29.21
C TYR A 234 14.80 2.93 28.32
N ILE A 235 15.71 2.70 27.37
CA ILE A 235 15.65 1.58 26.45
C ILE A 235 16.21 0.33 27.13
N ASN A 236 15.35 -0.70 27.25
CA ASN A 236 15.71 -2.02 27.72
C ASN A 236 16.35 -2.87 26.63
N LYS A 237 15.79 -2.80 25.42
CA LYS A 237 16.13 -3.69 24.31
C LYS A 237 16.04 -2.94 22.99
N VAL A 238 16.96 -3.25 22.08
CA VAL A 238 16.96 -2.75 20.70
C VAL A 238 17.24 -3.92 19.77
N GLU A 239 16.45 -4.03 18.72
CA GLU A 239 16.58 -5.07 17.69
C GLU A 239 16.42 -4.46 16.30
N GLU A 240 17.08 -5.04 15.31
CA GLU A 240 16.86 -4.70 13.91
C GLU A 240 15.54 -5.32 13.44
N ILE A 241 14.79 -4.58 12.62
CA ILE A 241 13.62 -5.09 11.93
C ILE A 241 14.10 -5.62 10.58
N ILE A 242 14.04 -6.93 10.39
CA ILE A 242 14.48 -7.60 9.17
C ILE A 242 13.25 -8.00 8.35
N GLU A 243 13.18 -7.53 7.10
CA GLU A 243 12.17 -7.93 6.11
C GLU A 243 12.87 -8.34 4.83
N ASN A 244 12.55 -9.52 4.28
CA ASN A 244 13.19 -10.08 3.08
C ASN A 244 14.73 -10.14 3.14
N GLY A 245 15.31 -10.29 4.34
CA GLY A 245 16.76 -10.34 4.55
C GLY A 245 17.44 -8.98 4.64
N GLU A 246 16.69 -7.87 4.52
CA GLU A 246 17.20 -6.51 4.64
C GLU A 246 16.75 -5.87 5.96
N CYS A 247 17.62 -5.07 6.57
CA CYS A 247 17.25 -4.24 7.70
C CYS A 247 16.42 -3.05 7.21
N VAL A 248 15.15 -3.02 7.63
CA VAL A 248 14.18 -1.99 7.24
C VAL A 248 13.82 -1.03 8.37
N GLY A 249 14.40 -1.23 9.56
CA GLY A 249 14.10 -0.39 10.71
C GLY A 249 14.70 -0.90 12.03
N THR A 250 14.31 -0.24 13.11
CA THR A 250 14.72 -0.54 14.49
C THR A 250 13.50 -0.71 15.39
N TYR A 251 13.46 -1.81 16.12
CA TYR A 251 12.52 -2.04 17.22
C TYR A 251 13.15 -1.64 18.55
N CYS A 252 12.38 -0.96 19.40
CA CYS A 252 12.81 -0.53 20.73
C CYS A 252 11.78 -0.95 21.79
N GLU A 253 12.27 -1.55 22.88
CA GLU A 253 11.48 -1.85 24.08
C GLU A 253 11.95 -0.95 25.23
N LEU A 254 11.00 -0.34 25.92
CA LEU A 254 11.23 0.62 26.99
C LEU A 254 11.07 -0.01 28.38
N SER A 255 11.63 0.66 29.38
CA SER A 255 11.58 0.25 30.79
C SER A 255 10.17 0.18 31.39
N ASN A 256 9.23 0.92 30.82
CA ASN A 256 7.81 0.94 31.19
C ASN A 256 6.96 -0.12 30.44
N ARG A 257 7.60 -1.08 29.74
CA ARG A 257 6.96 -2.10 28.89
C ARG A 257 6.31 -1.58 27.60
N GLU A 258 6.36 -0.28 27.34
CA GLU A 258 6.01 0.23 26.01
C GLU A 258 7.09 -0.17 24.99
N ASN A 259 6.70 -0.22 23.73
CA ASN A 259 7.60 -0.49 22.63
C ASN A 259 7.18 0.29 21.39
N PHE A 260 8.10 0.49 20.48
CA PHE A 260 7.84 1.13 19.21
C PHE A 260 8.78 0.64 18.12
N ARG A 261 8.37 0.90 16.87
CA ARG A 261 9.12 0.58 15.66
C ARG A 261 9.43 1.85 14.92
N VAL A 262 10.69 2.01 14.52
CA VAL A 262 11.14 3.07 13.63
C VAL A 262 11.54 2.44 12.31
N TYR A 263 10.90 2.85 11.22
CA TYR A 263 11.30 2.52 9.85
C TYR A 263 12.05 3.73 9.28
N ASP A 264 13.38 3.70 9.35
CA ASP A 264 14.25 4.74 8.80
C ASP A 264 14.59 4.48 7.33
N TRP A 265 15.10 5.50 6.63
CA TRP A 265 15.45 5.44 5.19
C TRP A 265 14.32 5.08 4.22
N GLN A 266 13.06 5.16 4.66
CA GLN A 266 11.92 4.88 3.79
C GLN A 266 11.67 6.04 2.81
N SER A 267 12.01 5.81 1.55
CA SER A 267 11.56 6.62 0.43
C SER A 267 10.09 6.32 0.17
N SER A 268 9.25 7.33 0.36
CA SER A 268 7.80 7.20 0.28
C SER A 268 7.23 8.46 -0.36
N ASN A 269 6.05 8.34 -0.98
CA ASN A 269 5.28 9.48 -1.48
C ASN A 269 4.02 9.77 -0.62
N VAL A 270 3.98 9.22 0.59
CA VAL A 270 2.90 9.44 1.55
C VAL A 270 2.99 10.87 2.13
N PRO A 271 1.88 11.51 2.52
CA PRO A 271 1.94 12.74 3.32
C PRO A 271 2.74 12.55 4.61
N LYS A 272 3.60 13.50 4.93
CA LYS A 272 4.38 13.45 6.17
C LYS A 272 3.51 13.92 7.33
N ILE A 273 3.40 13.11 8.37
CA ILE A 273 2.77 13.50 9.64
C ILE A 273 3.88 13.59 10.67
N MET A 274 3.99 14.70 11.39
CA MET A 274 5.02 14.85 12.41
C MET A 274 4.58 15.74 13.58
N SER A 275 5.12 15.43 14.74
CA SER A 275 5.05 16.28 15.92
C SER A 275 6.13 17.36 15.83
N VAL A 276 5.73 18.62 16.02
CA VAL A 276 6.60 19.80 16.01
C VAL A 276 6.45 20.54 17.33
N LEU A 277 7.59 20.90 17.95
CA LEU A 277 7.61 21.72 19.16
C LEU A 277 7.34 23.18 18.80
N ASP A 278 6.25 23.74 19.33
CA ASP A 278 6.04 25.19 19.31
C ASP A 278 6.97 25.83 20.36
N THR A 279 7.97 26.57 19.89
CA THR A 279 8.99 27.17 20.75
C THR A 279 8.47 28.29 21.65
N LEU A 280 7.31 28.88 21.32
CA LEU A 280 6.71 29.94 22.11
C LEU A 280 5.97 29.36 23.32
N THR A 281 5.23 28.27 23.10
CA THR A 281 4.41 27.65 24.15
C THR A 281 5.14 26.52 24.88
N GLY A 282 6.19 25.95 24.29
CA GLY A 282 6.85 24.73 24.77
C GLY A 282 6.01 23.46 24.59
N ILE A 283 4.91 23.53 23.84
CA ILE A 283 3.99 22.42 23.60
C ILE A 283 4.22 21.87 22.20
N SER A 284 4.18 20.54 22.06
CA SER A 284 4.29 19.87 20.77
C SER A 284 2.92 19.64 20.14
N TYR A 285 2.79 19.91 18.84
CA TYR A 285 1.54 19.80 18.08
C TYR A 285 1.72 18.93 16.83
N TRP A 286 0.65 18.29 16.39
CA TRP A 286 0.65 17.53 15.15
C TRP A 286 0.59 18.45 13.93
N THR A 287 1.42 18.13 12.95
CA THR A 287 1.42 18.75 11.63
C THR A 287 1.27 17.67 10.56
N PHE A 288 0.74 18.07 9.42
CA PHE A 288 0.84 17.29 8.19
C PHE A 288 1.47 18.12 7.09
N GLN A 289 2.16 17.46 6.18
CA GLN A 289 2.81 18.11 5.06
C GLN A 289 2.59 17.26 3.82
N GLN A 290 1.94 17.85 2.83
CA GLN A 290 1.89 17.28 1.49
C GLN A 290 3.24 17.48 0.79
N ILE A 291 3.57 16.57 -0.12
CA ILE A 291 4.85 16.63 -0.84
C ILE A 291 4.94 17.92 -1.65
N GLY A 292 6.04 18.65 -1.47
CA GLY A 292 6.29 19.91 -2.16
C GLY A 292 5.61 21.12 -1.53
N GLU A 293 4.78 20.91 -0.50
CA GLU A 293 4.07 21.96 0.22
C GLU A 293 4.72 22.24 1.58
N GLU A 294 4.39 23.37 2.18
CA GLU A 294 4.76 23.68 3.56
C GLU A 294 3.98 22.82 4.56
N ALA A 295 4.53 22.63 5.76
CA ALA A 295 3.85 21.89 6.81
C ALA A 295 2.71 22.72 7.42
N GLU A 296 1.55 22.10 7.59
CA GLU A 296 0.35 22.70 8.18
C GLU A 296 0.01 22.07 9.52
N TRP A 297 -0.53 22.88 10.43
CA TRP A 297 -1.00 22.42 11.73
C TRP A 297 -2.34 21.69 11.59
N LEU A 298 -2.44 20.50 12.18
CA LEU A 298 -3.75 19.87 12.33
C LEU A 298 -4.56 20.62 13.39
N ARG A 299 -5.84 20.87 13.07
CA ARG A 299 -6.76 21.65 13.88
C ARG A 299 -8.03 20.86 14.21
N ASP A 300 -8.55 21.09 15.40
CA ASP A 300 -9.87 20.60 15.80
C ASP A 300 -11.01 21.37 15.09
N THR A 301 -12.25 20.94 15.31
CA THR A 301 -13.46 21.57 14.76
C THR A 301 -13.65 23.04 15.18
N SER A 302 -12.96 23.48 16.23
CA SER A 302 -12.97 24.87 16.73
C SER A 302 -11.77 25.70 16.21
N GLY A 303 -10.89 25.11 15.40
CA GLY A 303 -9.69 25.75 14.84
C GLY A 303 -8.46 25.74 15.74
N ASN A 304 -8.50 25.10 16.93
CA ASN A 304 -7.34 24.98 17.81
C ASN A 304 -6.37 23.92 17.30
N ARG A 305 -5.07 24.12 17.50
CA ARG A 305 -4.05 23.13 17.14
C ARG A 305 -4.16 21.88 18.03
N ILE A 306 -4.03 20.70 17.43
CA ILE A 306 -4.09 19.42 18.14
C ILE A 306 -2.72 19.10 18.74
N ARG A 307 -2.64 18.93 20.07
CA ARG A 307 -1.37 18.59 20.75
C ARG A 307 -0.96 17.16 20.42
N SER A 308 0.35 16.94 20.36
CA SER A 308 0.90 15.60 20.16
C SER A 308 1.13 14.82 21.45
N ILE A 309 1.08 15.48 22.61
CA ILE A 309 1.24 14.87 23.93
C ILE A 309 0.23 15.48 24.89
N GLY A 310 -0.32 14.64 25.77
CA GLY A 310 -1.11 15.07 26.92
C GLY A 310 -2.61 15.13 26.68
N ASP A 311 -3.07 14.83 25.47
CA ASP A 311 -4.48 14.63 25.15
C ASP A 311 -4.75 13.13 25.00
N THR A 312 -5.89 12.64 25.46
CA THR A 312 -6.36 11.24 25.29
C THR A 312 -6.61 10.85 23.81
N LEU A 313 -6.18 11.69 22.87
CA LEU A 313 -6.42 11.54 21.44
C LEU A 313 -5.30 10.70 20.81
N ALA A 314 -5.69 9.69 20.03
CA ALA A 314 -4.73 8.87 19.30
C ALA A 314 -3.97 9.72 18.26
N PRO A 315 -2.72 9.35 17.92
CA PRO A 315 -1.98 9.98 16.83
C PRO A 315 -2.76 9.94 15.51
N PRO A 316 -2.62 10.96 14.66
CA PRO A 316 -3.11 10.92 13.29
C PRO A 316 -2.57 9.70 12.54
N LYS A 317 -3.43 9.10 11.71
CA LYS A 317 -3.14 7.90 10.93
C LYS A 317 -3.26 8.20 9.45
N VAL A 318 -2.26 7.76 8.69
CA VAL A 318 -2.36 7.61 7.25
C VAL A 318 -3.13 6.34 6.92
N ASN A 319 -4.09 6.47 6.01
CA ASN A 319 -4.85 5.38 5.42
C ASN A 319 -4.77 5.46 3.88
N LEU A 320 -5.29 4.41 3.23
CA LEU A 320 -5.37 4.30 1.78
C LEU A 320 -6.83 4.06 1.39
N GLU A 321 -7.34 4.89 0.49
CA GLU A 321 -8.67 4.76 -0.09
C GLU A 321 -8.61 4.48 -1.60
N VAL A 322 -9.69 3.92 -2.14
CA VAL A 322 -9.86 3.66 -3.58
C VAL A 322 -11.12 4.36 -4.06
N ASP A 323 -10.97 5.20 -5.08
CA ASP A 323 -12.09 5.87 -5.72
C ASP A 323 -12.87 4.95 -6.66
N ASN A 324 -13.97 5.44 -7.22
CA ASN A 324 -14.83 4.68 -8.13
C ASN A 324 -14.18 4.40 -9.51
N ASN A 325 -12.99 4.93 -9.77
CA ASN A 325 -12.21 4.70 -10.99
C ASN A 325 -10.99 3.81 -10.73
N GLY A 326 -10.88 3.20 -9.54
CA GLY A 326 -9.77 2.32 -9.18
C GLY A 326 -8.47 3.05 -8.88
N ARG A 327 -8.51 4.37 -8.64
CA ARG A 327 -7.33 5.16 -8.25
C ARG A 327 -7.19 5.15 -6.74
N PHE A 328 -5.97 4.98 -6.26
CA PHE A 328 -5.68 5.02 -4.84
C PHE A 328 -5.50 6.46 -4.38
N TYR A 329 -5.85 6.78 -3.13
CA TYR A 329 -5.60 8.07 -2.50
C TYR A 329 -5.10 7.89 -1.08
N TRP A 330 -4.16 8.74 -0.67
CA TRP A 330 -3.76 8.83 0.72
C TRP A 330 -4.77 9.67 1.50
N THR A 331 -5.19 9.16 2.65
CA THR A 331 -6.04 9.89 3.60
C THR A 331 -5.36 10.01 4.96
N ILE A 332 -5.57 11.13 5.63
CA ILE A 332 -5.11 11.36 7.00
C ILE A 332 -6.33 11.42 7.90
N GLU A 333 -6.49 10.40 8.73
CA GLU A 333 -7.52 10.30 9.74
C GLU A 333 -6.94 10.78 11.08
N TYR A 334 -7.64 11.69 11.74
CA TYR A 334 -7.33 12.14 13.10
C TYR A 334 -8.62 12.30 13.88
N ALA A 335 -8.53 12.53 15.18
CA ALA A 335 -9.70 12.43 16.08
C ALA A 335 -10.90 13.31 15.69
N GLU A 336 -10.68 14.39 14.93
CA GLU A 336 -11.68 15.39 14.59
C GLU A 336 -12.04 15.40 13.09
N GLY A 337 -11.50 14.47 12.28
CA GLY A 337 -11.83 14.41 10.86
C GLY A 337 -10.87 13.59 10.00
N THR A 338 -11.16 13.61 8.70
CA THR A 338 -10.35 12.94 7.66
C THR A 338 -10.02 13.93 6.55
N ILE A 339 -8.75 14.01 6.17
CA ILE A 339 -8.27 14.79 5.02
C ILE A 339 -7.90 13.83 3.90
N THR A 340 -8.54 13.96 2.74
CA THR A 340 -8.08 13.32 1.50
C THR A 340 -7.06 14.22 0.83
N THR A 341 -5.91 13.65 0.46
CA THR A 341 -4.76 14.43 0.00
C THR A 341 -4.52 14.22 -1.50
N ILE A 342 -3.66 13.28 -1.85
CA ILE A 342 -3.16 13.05 -3.21
C ILE A 342 -3.43 11.63 -3.71
N GLU A 343 -3.50 11.48 -5.02
CA GLU A 343 -3.55 10.18 -5.69
C GLU A 343 -2.25 9.40 -5.41
N ALA A 344 -2.37 8.09 -5.20
CA ALA A 344 -1.27 7.17 -5.00
C ALA A 344 -1.19 6.18 -6.19
N PRO A 345 0.01 5.82 -6.65
CA PRO A 345 1.29 6.46 -6.41
C PRO A 345 1.57 7.58 -7.43
N VAL A 346 1.61 8.84 -7.00
CA VAL A 346 2.29 9.86 -7.81
C VAL A 346 3.79 9.76 -7.60
N LEU A 347 4.54 9.50 -8.67
CA LEU A 347 6.01 9.45 -8.64
C LEU A 347 6.57 10.87 -8.56
N PHE A 348 7.22 11.22 -7.44
CA PHE A 348 7.94 12.49 -7.27
C PHE A 348 9.44 12.26 -7.06
N GLN A 349 10.27 13.20 -7.53
CA GLN A 349 11.73 13.07 -7.52
C GLN A 349 12.42 13.46 -6.18
N ASN A 350 11.69 13.66 -5.08
CA ASN A 350 12.30 14.04 -3.80
C ASN A 350 11.73 13.18 -2.64
N ARG A 351 12.50 12.19 -2.19
CA ARG A 351 12.06 11.08 -1.32
C ARG A 351 12.36 11.34 0.16
N THR A 352 11.44 11.97 0.91
CA THR A 352 11.59 12.19 2.38
C THR A 352 10.26 12.17 3.16
N SER A 353 9.30 11.32 2.82
CA SER A 353 8.01 11.27 3.53
C SER A 353 8.03 10.61 4.92
N SER A 354 9.02 9.76 5.20
CA SER A 354 9.24 9.25 6.56
C SER A 354 9.75 10.35 7.50
N ILE A 355 9.43 10.29 8.79
CA ILE A 355 9.92 11.24 9.81
C ILE A 355 11.40 10.97 10.12
N PHE A 356 11.76 9.70 10.27
CA PHE A 356 13.09 9.28 10.70
C PHE A 356 14.01 9.04 9.51
N ARG A 357 15.17 9.67 9.58
CA ARG A 357 16.27 9.50 8.62
C ARG A 357 17.19 8.37 9.03
N ARG A 358 17.47 8.23 10.33
CA ARG A 358 18.45 7.24 10.82
C ARG A 358 18.27 6.96 12.32
N VAL A 359 18.44 5.70 12.71
CA VAL A 359 18.65 5.31 14.11
C VAL A 359 20.10 4.88 14.34
N VAL A 360 20.74 5.41 15.40
CA VAL A 360 22.13 5.09 15.76
C VAL A 360 22.15 4.43 17.14
N VAL A 361 22.61 3.18 17.17
CA VAL A 361 22.66 2.34 18.38
C VAL A 361 24.07 2.11 18.89
N SER A 362 25.10 2.65 18.23
CA SER A 362 26.51 2.42 18.57
C SER A 362 26.98 3.15 19.82
N ASP A 363 26.34 4.25 20.20
CA ASP A 363 26.61 4.97 21.45
C ASP A 363 26.30 4.02 22.64
N PRO A 364 27.24 3.81 23.58
CA PRO A 364 27.04 2.86 24.68
C PRO A 364 25.93 3.29 25.64
N ASP A 365 25.67 4.58 25.76
CA ASP A 365 24.75 5.16 26.74
C ASP A 365 23.40 5.52 26.15
N PHE A 366 23.34 5.84 24.86
CA PHE A 366 22.12 6.35 24.23
C PHE A 366 21.79 5.63 22.92
N VAL A 367 20.51 5.60 22.58
CA VAL A 367 20.07 5.43 21.19
C VAL A 367 19.69 6.80 20.66
N THR A 368 20.21 7.15 19.48
CA THR A 368 19.94 8.44 18.84
C THR A 368 19.05 8.25 17.62
N PHE A 369 17.87 8.86 17.64
CA PHE A 369 16.93 8.91 16.53
C PHE A 369 17.08 10.26 15.83
N THR A 370 17.43 10.24 14.55
CA THR A 370 17.62 11.45 13.74
C THR A 370 16.49 11.53 12.72
N THR A 371 15.80 12.65 12.69
CA THR A 371 14.76 12.95 11.70
C THR A 371 15.34 13.58 10.44
N TRP A 372 14.54 13.71 9.38
CA TRP A 372 15.01 14.28 8.11
C TRP A 372 15.35 15.77 8.17
N ASP A 373 14.70 16.52 9.06
CA ASP A 373 15.03 17.91 9.42
C ASP A 373 16.21 18.00 10.41
N VAL A 374 17.00 16.93 10.54
CA VAL A 374 18.19 16.79 11.38
C VAL A 374 17.97 16.94 12.90
N GLN A 375 16.72 17.03 13.37
CA GLN A 375 16.42 16.96 14.80
C GLN A 375 16.85 15.62 15.39
N ARG A 376 17.40 15.66 16.62
CA ARG A 376 17.93 14.47 17.31
C ARG A 376 17.18 14.22 18.61
N TYR A 377 16.65 13.02 18.74
CA TYR A 377 16.07 12.49 19.99
C TYR A 377 17.04 11.47 20.57
N ARG A 378 17.42 11.61 21.84
CA ARG A 378 18.33 10.69 22.53
C ARG A 378 17.60 10.05 23.70
N LEU A 379 17.43 8.74 23.65
CA LEU A 379 16.94 7.97 24.79
C LEU A 379 18.07 7.20 25.46
N PRO A 380 18.16 7.24 26.79
CA PRO A 380 19.17 6.50 27.53
C PRO A 380 18.94 5.00 27.42
N LYS A 381 20.02 4.23 27.45
CA LYS A 381 20.00 2.76 27.54
C LYS A 381 19.99 2.32 29.01
N LYS A 382 19.55 1.10 29.26
CA LYS A 382 19.73 0.46 30.57
C LYS A 382 21.20 0.48 30.98
N PHE A 383 21.46 0.79 32.24
CA PHE A 383 22.75 0.99 32.88
C PHE A 383 23.58 2.18 32.38
N SER A 384 22.99 3.10 31.64
CA SER A 384 23.66 4.34 31.23
C SER A 384 23.69 5.38 32.36
N ILE A 385 24.68 6.26 32.29
CA ILE A 385 24.80 7.44 33.17
C ILE A 385 24.61 8.70 32.34
N SER A 386 23.81 9.63 32.84
CA SER A 386 23.70 11.01 32.32
C SER A 386 24.22 11.98 33.37
N ILE A 387 25.19 12.82 32.99
CA ILE A 387 25.82 13.82 33.87
C ILE A 387 26.23 15.03 33.02
N PRO A 388 26.21 16.26 33.57
CA PRO A 388 26.80 17.41 32.90
C PRO A 388 28.27 17.18 32.53
N THR A 389 28.60 17.31 31.25
CA THR A 389 29.97 17.13 30.72
C THR A 389 30.69 18.45 30.42
N THR A 390 30.03 19.58 30.61
CA THR A 390 30.64 20.91 30.49
C THR A 390 30.16 21.76 31.65
N ILE A 391 31.10 22.21 32.47
CA ILE A 391 30.81 22.95 33.70
C ILE A 391 31.79 24.12 33.83
N SER A 392 31.39 25.18 34.52
CA SER A 392 32.29 26.28 34.88
C SER A 392 32.56 26.31 36.39
N MET A 393 33.80 26.58 36.79
CA MET A 393 34.27 26.61 38.17
C MET A 393 35.34 27.71 38.37
N GLY A 394 35.34 28.35 39.55
CA GLY A 394 36.45 29.19 40.00
C GLY A 394 37.60 28.34 40.54
N VAL A 395 38.76 28.95 40.82
CA VAL A 395 39.87 28.26 41.49
C VAL A 395 39.57 28.00 42.97
N ASN A 396 40.18 26.98 43.58
CA ASN A 396 39.93 26.56 44.96
C ASN A 396 38.43 26.39 45.32
N SER A 397 37.60 26.03 44.34
CA SER A 397 36.17 25.83 44.52
C SER A 397 35.79 24.35 44.51
N VAL A 398 34.63 24.06 45.10
CA VAL A 398 34.00 22.74 45.09
C VAL A 398 32.70 22.84 44.30
N LYS A 399 32.43 21.86 43.43
CA LYS A 399 31.19 21.77 42.67
C LYS A 399 30.63 20.37 42.72
N ASN A 400 29.35 20.27 43.05
CA ASN A 400 28.59 19.04 43.03
C ASN A 400 27.83 18.93 41.71
N LEU A 401 27.97 17.80 41.04
CA LEU A 401 27.28 17.46 39.80
C LEU A 401 26.31 16.32 40.06
N GLU A 402 25.02 16.58 39.84
CA GLU A 402 24.02 15.53 39.83
C GLU A 402 24.15 14.69 38.57
N TYR A 403 24.07 13.37 38.74
CA TYR A 403 23.96 12.42 37.64
C TYR A 403 22.70 11.57 37.79
N THR A 404 22.21 11.06 36.67
CA THR A 404 21.11 10.09 36.62
C THR A 404 21.66 8.74 36.18
N VAL A 405 21.32 7.69 36.92
CA VAL A 405 21.55 6.29 36.49
C VAL A 405 20.25 5.69 35.99
N TYR A 406 20.31 5.06 34.82
CA TYR A 406 19.13 4.46 34.19
C TYR A 406 19.11 2.95 34.42
N GLY A 407 18.03 2.43 35.00
CA GLY A 407 17.81 0.99 35.16
C GLY A 407 18.67 0.29 36.21
N ALA A 408 19.22 1.05 37.16
CA ALA A 408 19.87 0.54 38.37
C ALA A 408 19.64 1.51 39.55
N ASP A 409 19.92 1.02 40.75
CA ASP A 409 19.98 1.87 41.95
C ASP A 409 21.28 2.69 41.94
N TYR A 410 21.26 3.89 42.51
CA TYR A 410 22.47 4.69 42.72
C TYR A 410 23.50 3.97 43.59
N ALA A 411 23.06 3.15 44.54
CA ALA A 411 23.93 2.33 45.39
C ALA A 411 24.73 1.27 44.62
N ASP A 412 24.28 0.92 43.40
CA ASP A 412 24.94 -0.05 42.52
C ASP A 412 25.98 0.60 41.59
N VAL A 413 26.17 1.92 41.68
CA VAL A 413 27.12 2.68 40.85
C VAL A 413 28.47 2.81 41.56
N LYS A 414 29.53 2.45 40.85
CA LYS A 414 30.92 2.78 41.21
C LYS A 414 31.51 3.70 40.16
N ALA A 415 32.44 4.57 40.54
CA ALA A 415 33.14 5.43 39.60
C ALA A 415 34.63 5.50 39.91
N ALA A 416 35.43 5.52 38.85
CA ALA A 416 36.84 5.89 38.90
C ALA A 416 37.03 7.21 38.13
N PHE A 417 37.88 8.08 38.66
CA PHE A 417 38.15 9.39 38.06
C PHE A 417 39.62 9.49 37.70
N ILE A 418 39.88 9.96 36.48
CA ILE A 418 41.21 10.32 36.02
C ILE A 418 41.22 11.84 35.89
N THR A 419 42.01 12.47 36.75
CA THR A 419 42.17 13.92 36.84
C THR A 419 43.61 14.32 36.52
N GLN A 420 43.82 15.60 36.23
CA GLN A 420 45.14 16.19 36.01
C GLN A 420 45.19 17.60 36.60
N GLY A 421 46.38 18.21 36.65
CA GLY A 421 46.53 19.61 37.08
C GLY A 421 46.09 19.90 38.53
N GLY A 422 46.00 18.88 39.40
CA GLY A 422 45.61 19.05 40.80
C GLY A 422 44.11 18.99 41.08
N PHE A 423 43.27 18.73 40.05
CA PHE A 423 41.85 18.45 40.26
C PHE A 423 41.63 17.17 41.07
N LYS A 424 40.61 17.18 41.92
CA LYS A 424 40.08 15.97 42.58
C LYS A 424 38.64 15.76 42.15
N ALA A 425 38.27 14.50 41.94
CA ALA A 425 36.90 14.11 41.64
C ALA A 425 36.58 12.77 42.30
N TYR A 426 35.40 12.66 42.92
CA TYR A 426 34.95 11.46 43.63
C TYR A 426 33.42 11.41 43.71
N LEU A 427 32.87 10.23 43.98
CA LEU A 427 31.45 10.10 44.31
C LEU A 427 31.23 10.64 45.72
N SER A 428 30.23 11.52 45.87
CA SER A 428 29.82 12.05 47.16
C SER A 428 29.15 10.98 48.03
N ASP A 429 29.09 11.22 49.34
CA ASP A 429 28.27 10.44 50.26
C ASP A 429 26.77 10.55 49.92
N SER A 430 26.38 11.64 49.25
CA SER A 430 25.05 11.78 48.66
C SER A 430 24.97 11.00 47.35
N LEU A 431 24.09 9.99 47.32
CA LEU A 431 23.82 9.19 46.13
C LEU A 431 23.44 10.07 44.94
N GLY A 432 23.95 9.73 43.75
CA GLY A 432 23.66 10.49 42.53
C GLY A 432 24.50 11.76 42.37
N VAL A 433 25.53 11.98 43.18
CA VAL A 433 26.37 13.19 43.13
C VAL A 433 27.84 12.86 42.92
N VAL A 434 28.47 13.54 41.97
CA VAL A 434 29.92 13.63 41.80
C VAL A 434 30.41 14.96 42.36
N THR A 435 31.38 14.94 43.27
CA THR A 435 32.05 16.16 43.78
C THR A 435 33.35 16.38 43.02
N ILE A 436 33.55 17.60 42.53
CA ILE A 436 34.80 18.06 41.88
C ILE A 436 35.39 19.21 42.69
N GLU A 437 36.67 19.12 43.01
CA GLU A 437 37.46 20.18 43.64
C GLU A 437 38.49 20.71 42.65
N SER A 438 38.49 22.03 42.42
CA SER A 438 39.46 22.69 41.56
C SER A 438 40.72 23.10 42.34
N PRO A 439 41.92 23.04 41.71
CA PRO A 439 43.16 23.54 42.29
C PRO A 439 43.19 25.08 42.40
N GLY A 440 44.26 25.61 43.02
CA GLY A 440 44.47 27.05 43.16
C GLY A 440 44.75 27.78 41.86
N ASP A 441 45.14 27.07 40.81
CA ASP A 441 45.19 27.55 39.43
C ASP A 441 45.13 26.37 38.44
N PHE A 442 44.59 26.61 37.24
CA PHE A 442 44.56 25.64 36.16
C PHE A 442 44.34 26.30 34.79
N THR A 443 44.83 25.63 33.76
CA THR A 443 44.55 25.95 32.35
C THR A 443 43.33 25.18 31.84
N PRO A 444 42.67 25.64 30.75
CA PRO A 444 41.55 24.90 30.15
C PRO A 444 41.90 23.45 29.78
N ALA A 445 43.14 23.20 29.33
CA ALA A 445 43.62 21.85 29.01
C ALA A 445 43.66 20.94 30.25
N GLN A 446 44.02 21.49 31.41
CA GLN A 446 44.05 20.77 32.68
C GLN A 446 42.64 20.50 33.25
N GLY A 447 41.63 21.22 32.77
CA GLY A 447 40.23 21.07 33.19
C GLY A 447 39.50 19.86 32.59
N GLN A 448 40.19 18.84 32.08
CA GLN A 448 39.55 17.61 31.59
C GLN A 448 39.60 16.50 32.63
N ILE A 449 38.43 16.00 33.02
CA ILE A 449 38.25 14.91 33.98
C ILE A 449 37.54 13.75 33.26
N MET A 450 38.17 12.58 33.22
CA MET A 450 37.53 11.37 32.70
C MET A 450 36.91 10.59 33.87
N ALA A 451 35.60 10.43 33.84
CA ALA A 451 34.85 9.64 34.80
C ALA A 451 34.42 8.31 34.14
N VAL A 452 34.83 7.20 34.74
CA VAL A 452 34.46 5.85 34.31
C VAL A 452 33.51 5.27 35.34
N PHE A 453 32.23 5.20 34.97
CA PHE A 453 31.19 4.62 35.81
C PHE A 453 30.99 3.15 35.47
N THR A 454 30.87 2.32 36.50
CA THR A 454 30.53 0.91 36.41
C THR A 454 29.29 0.67 37.24
N VAL A 455 28.26 0.11 36.61
CA VAL A 455 26.98 -0.21 37.26
C VAL A 455 26.93 -1.71 37.49
N LYS A 456 26.54 -2.15 38.69
CA LYS A 456 26.37 -3.57 39.01
C LYS A 456 25.50 -4.27 37.97
N ASN A 457 25.89 -5.48 37.56
CA ASN A 457 25.25 -6.29 36.51
C ASN A 457 25.33 -5.72 35.08
N SER A 458 25.93 -4.54 34.87
CA SER A 458 26.27 -4.06 33.53
C SER A 458 27.52 -4.76 33.01
N GLN A 459 27.49 -5.16 31.73
CA GLN A 459 28.66 -5.68 31.01
C GLN A 459 29.52 -4.57 30.39
N ARG A 460 29.12 -3.30 30.56
CA ARG A 460 29.77 -2.12 29.97
C ARG A 460 29.91 -1.01 30.99
N SER A 461 31.00 -0.25 30.89
CA SER A 461 31.18 0.99 31.66
C SER A 461 30.68 2.19 30.86
N SER A 462 30.12 3.18 31.55
CA SER A 462 29.75 4.48 30.98
C SER A 462 30.92 5.45 31.20
N VAL A 463 31.50 5.96 30.12
CA VAL A 463 32.67 6.85 30.19
C VAL A 463 32.26 8.26 29.81
N LYS A 464 32.58 9.22 30.67
CA LYS A 464 32.27 10.64 30.50
C LYS A 464 33.54 11.47 30.57
N THR A 465 33.68 12.40 29.64
CA THR A 465 34.70 13.44 29.72
C THR A 465 34.02 14.73 30.17
N ILE A 466 34.33 15.15 31.39
CA ILE A 466 33.84 16.39 31.99
C ILE A 466 34.88 17.47 31.70
N THR A 467 34.46 18.54 31.02
CA THR A 467 35.27 19.71 30.72
C THR A 467 34.93 20.83 31.71
N VAL A 468 35.95 21.30 32.42
CA VAL A 468 35.87 22.37 33.42
C VAL A 468 36.42 23.66 32.83
N ASN A 469 35.53 24.62 32.60
CA ASN A 469 35.89 25.97 32.17
C ASN A 469 36.20 26.82 33.40
N LYS A 470 37.34 27.52 33.38
CA LYS A 470 37.72 28.47 34.42
C LYS A 470 36.80 29.70 34.36
N LEU A 471 36.24 30.08 35.50
CA LEU A 471 35.45 31.31 35.68
C LEU A 471 36.33 32.55 35.84
#